data_AF-A0A1Z7Z3Y4-F1
#
_entry.id   AF-A0A1Z7Z3Y4-F1
#
_cell.length_a   1.000
_cell.length_b   1.000
_cell.length_c   1.000
_cell.angle_alpha   90.00
_cell.angle_beta   90.00
_cell.angle_gamma   90.00
#
_symmetry.space_group_name_H-M   'P 1'
#
loop_
_entity.id
_entity.type
_entity.pdbx_description
1 polymer ?
#
loop_
_entity_poly.entity_id
_entity_poly.type
_entity_poly.pdbx_seq_one_letter_code
_entity_poly.pdbx_strand_id
1 'polypeptide(L)'
;MSDNNYREMLVLAQQKAQEDYDKAIVSLSGGGLGVSIMFIKEIVAKNTPKLMEAALASWVFWAISIVAVVVSYYLSYVAMETAIDQFDANETPSQPGGIAARFTILLNFVSGGCFVLGIVFFVFFVKNNVGI
;
A
#
# COMPACT_ATOMS: atom_id res chain seq x y z
N MET A 1 24.38 20.16 10.40
CA MET A 1 24.17 19.63 9.04
C MET A 1 24.11 20.84 8.14
N SER A 2 24.89 20.93 7.06
CA SER A 2 24.79 22.08 6.15
C SER A 2 23.43 22.05 5.45
N ASP A 3 22.85 23.23 5.21
CA ASP A 3 21.56 23.40 4.53
C ASP A 3 21.48 22.62 3.21
N ASN A 4 22.60 22.57 2.47
CA ASN A 4 22.72 21.82 1.22
C ASN A 4 22.51 20.30 1.41
N ASN A 5 22.99 19.73 2.53
CA ASN A 5 22.87 18.29 2.79
C ASN A 5 21.43 17.89 3.13
N TYR A 6 20.67 18.79 3.76
CA TYR A 6 19.27 18.52 4.11
C TYR A 6 18.38 18.51 2.86
N ARG A 7 18.56 19.49 1.97
CA ARG A 7 17.85 19.54 0.68
C ARG A 7 18.13 18.29 -0.16
N GLU A 8 19.38 17.87 -0.24
CA GLU A 8 19.78 16.65 -0.96
C GLU A 8 19.04 15.41 -0.40
N MET A 9 18.92 15.30 0.93
CA MET A 9 18.15 14.21 1.54
C MET A 9 16.66 14.23 1.17
N LEU A 10 16.03 15.41 1.09
CA LEU A 10 14.64 15.52 0.66
C LEU A 10 14.45 15.08 -0.79
N VAL A 11 15.35 15.49 -1.69
CA VAL A 11 15.33 15.07 -3.10
C VAL A 11 15.51 13.56 -3.23
N LEU A 12 16.46 12.98 -2.50
CA LEU A 12 16.67 11.53 -2.49
C LEU A 12 15.44 10.78 -1.95
N ALA A 13 14.79 11.30 -0.91
CA ALA A 13 13.57 10.71 -0.36
C ALA A 13 12.39 10.80 -1.35
N GLN A 14 12.28 11.90 -2.09
CA GLN A 14 11.28 12.06 -3.16
C GLN A 14 11.48 11.03 -4.28
N GLN A 15 12.71 10.89 -4.78
CA GLN A 15 13.06 9.91 -5.82
C GLN A 15 12.75 8.48 -5.36
N LYS A 16 13.10 8.15 -4.11
CA LYS A 16 12.79 6.86 -3.50
C LYS A 16 11.28 6.57 -3.49
N ALA A 17 10.45 7.55 -3.09
CA ALA A 17 9.01 7.38 -3.06
C ALA A 17 8.42 7.10 -4.46
N GLN A 18 8.94 7.76 -5.49
CA GLN A 18 8.54 7.51 -6.87
C GLN A 18 8.98 6.12 -7.36
N GLU A 19 10.21 5.70 -7.09
CA GLU A 19 10.65 4.35 -7.42
C GLU A 19 9.82 3.26 -6.74
N ASP A 20 9.47 3.45 -5.47
CA ASP A 20 8.68 2.49 -4.70
C ASP A 20 7.23 2.44 -5.18
N TYR A 21 6.67 3.56 -5.64
CA TYR A 21 5.39 3.61 -6.34
C TYR A 21 5.42 2.77 -7.62
N ASP A 22 6.41 2.98 -8.49
CA ASP A 22 6.53 2.26 -9.75
C ASP A 22 6.70 0.74 -9.53
N LYS A 23 7.54 0.35 -8.57
CA LYS A 23 7.71 -1.05 -8.16
C LYS A 23 6.39 -1.65 -7.66
N ALA A 24 5.62 -0.90 -6.88
CA ALA A 24 4.32 -1.37 -6.39
C ALA A 24 3.35 -1.61 -7.56
N ILE A 25 3.22 -0.68 -8.50
CA ILE A 25 2.34 -0.82 -9.67
C ILE A 25 2.73 -2.04 -10.52
N VAL A 26 4.03 -2.23 -10.80
CA VAL A 26 4.52 -3.40 -11.56
C VAL A 26 4.23 -4.70 -10.80
N SER A 27 4.54 -4.74 -9.50
CA SER A 27 4.31 -5.92 -8.66
C SER A 27 2.82 -6.27 -8.58
N LEU A 28 1.94 -5.28 -8.52
CA LEU A 28 0.49 -5.48 -8.48
C LEU A 28 -0.06 -5.95 -9.82
N SER A 29 0.47 -5.41 -10.92
CA SER A 29 0.08 -5.84 -12.26
C SER A 29 0.45 -7.30 -12.49
N GLY A 30 1.68 -7.71 -12.13
CA GLY A 30 2.13 -9.10 -12.24
C GLY A 30 1.45 -10.04 -11.23
N GLY A 31 1.37 -9.63 -9.96
CA GLY A 31 0.78 -10.43 -8.88
C GLY A 31 -0.72 -10.62 -9.04
N GLY A 32 -1.46 -9.55 -9.39
CA GLY A 32 -2.90 -9.59 -9.64
C GLY A 32 -3.27 -10.51 -10.81
N LEU A 33 -2.46 -10.52 -11.86
CA LEU A 33 -2.61 -11.48 -12.98
C LEU A 33 -2.39 -12.92 -12.52
N GLY A 34 -1.32 -13.19 -11.77
CA GLY A 34 -1.01 -14.53 -11.26
C GLY A 34 -2.11 -15.08 -10.36
N VAL A 35 -2.61 -14.23 -9.46
CA VAL A 35 -3.80 -14.50 -8.64
C VAL A 35 -5.02 -14.82 -9.48
N SER A 36 -5.32 -14.00 -10.50
CA SER A 36 -6.51 -14.16 -11.33
C SER A 36 -6.50 -15.50 -12.07
N ILE A 37 -5.34 -15.90 -12.60
CA ILE A 37 -5.17 -17.18 -13.31
C ILE A 37 -5.33 -18.36 -12.34
N MET A 38 -4.74 -18.28 -11.15
CA MET A 38 -4.85 -19.35 -10.14
C MET A 38 -6.29 -19.50 -9.65
N PHE A 39 -6.98 -18.40 -9.37
CA PHE A 39 -8.37 -18.41 -8.90
C PHE A 39 -9.31 -19.08 -9.91
N ILE A 40 -9.18 -18.74 -11.20
CA ILE A 40 -9.98 -19.36 -12.28
C ILE A 40 -9.70 -20.87 -12.37
N LYS A 41 -8.43 -21.28 -12.29
CA LYS A 41 -8.05 -22.70 -12.46
C LYS A 41 -8.37 -23.59 -11.27
N GLU A 42 -8.12 -23.12 -10.05
CA GLU A 42 -8.18 -23.96 -8.84
C GLU A 42 -9.52 -23.86 -8.12
N ILE A 43 -10.18 -22.70 -8.11
CA ILE A 43 -11.37 -22.47 -7.28
C ILE A 43 -12.66 -22.71 -8.05
N VAL A 44 -12.76 -22.28 -9.31
CA VAL A 44 -13.97 -22.48 -10.11
C VAL A 44 -14.14 -23.94 -10.56
N ALA A 45 -13.05 -24.68 -10.73
CA ALA A 45 -13.07 -25.98 -11.41
C ALA A 45 -13.32 -27.19 -10.50
N LYS A 46 -13.16 -27.09 -9.18
CA LYS A 46 -12.97 -28.29 -8.35
C LYS A 46 -14.02 -28.61 -7.28
N ASN A 47 -14.74 -27.65 -6.68
CA ASN A 47 -15.79 -27.92 -5.68
C ASN A 47 -16.61 -26.67 -5.33
N THR A 48 -17.82 -26.82 -4.75
CA THR A 48 -18.60 -25.73 -4.13
C THR A 48 -18.03 -25.40 -2.74
N PRO A 49 -17.29 -24.30 -2.55
CA PRO A 49 -16.62 -24.02 -1.27
C PRO A 49 -17.63 -23.54 -0.23
N LYS A 50 -17.40 -23.91 1.03
CA LYS A 50 -18.13 -23.35 2.18
C LYS A 50 -17.56 -21.96 2.51
N LEU A 51 -18.40 -21.05 3.02
CA LEU A 51 -17.98 -19.73 3.51
C LEU A 51 -17.24 -18.87 2.48
N MET A 52 -17.72 -18.85 1.22
CA MET A 52 -17.16 -18.00 0.16
C MET A 52 -17.09 -16.51 0.54
N GLU A 53 -18.01 -16.05 1.40
CA GLU A 53 -18.02 -14.68 1.94
C GLU A 53 -16.73 -14.33 2.70
N ALA A 54 -16.13 -15.28 3.43
CA ALA A 54 -14.87 -15.05 4.12
C ALA A 54 -13.71 -14.90 3.14
N ALA A 55 -13.70 -15.68 2.06
CA ALA A 55 -12.72 -15.48 0.99
C ALA A 55 -12.93 -14.10 0.33
N LEU A 56 -14.15 -13.75 -0.04
CA LEU A 56 -14.45 -12.44 -0.64
C LEU A 56 -14.04 -11.28 0.28
N ALA A 57 -14.31 -11.37 1.59
CA ALA A 57 -13.88 -10.40 2.57
C ALA A 57 -12.34 -10.26 2.58
N SER A 58 -11.59 -11.37 2.58
CA SER A 58 -10.13 -11.31 2.50
C SER A 58 -9.62 -10.59 1.25
N TRP A 59 -10.24 -10.87 0.09
CA TRP A 59 -9.91 -10.21 -1.18
C TRP A 59 -10.15 -8.71 -1.13
N VAL A 60 -11.30 -8.29 -0.58
CA VAL A 60 -11.63 -6.87 -0.42
C VAL A 60 -10.65 -6.18 0.52
N PHE A 61 -10.32 -6.78 1.66
CA PHE A 61 -9.36 -6.22 2.62
C PHE A 61 -7.95 -6.07 2.02
N TRP A 62 -7.47 -7.07 1.29
CA TRP A 62 -6.19 -6.98 0.59
C TRP A 62 -6.22 -5.94 -0.54
N ALA A 63 -7.30 -5.86 -1.31
CA ALA A 63 -7.45 -4.82 -2.33
C ALA A 63 -7.40 -3.41 -1.72
N ILE A 64 -8.11 -3.17 -0.62
CA ILE A 64 -8.06 -1.90 0.12
C ILE A 64 -6.65 -1.62 0.63
N SER A 65 -6.00 -2.61 1.23
CA SER A 65 -4.61 -2.48 1.71
C SER A 65 -3.66 -2.06 0.59
N ILE A 66 -3.76 -2.72 -0.57
CA ILE A 66 -2.93 -2.45 -1.74
C ILE A 66 -3.14 -1.02 -2.24
N VAL A 67 -4.41 -0.61 -2.40
CA VAL A 67 -4.74 0.75 -2.85
C VAL A 67 -4.21 1.78 -1.85
N ALA A 68 -4.36 1.53 -0.55
CA ALA A 68 -3.84 2.41 0.48
C ALA A 68 -2.31 2.55 0.43
N VAL A 69 -1.56 1.47 0.18
CA VAL A 69 -0.09 1.53 -0.02
C VAL A 69 0.28 2.36 -1.24
N VAL A 70 -0.36 2.11 -2.39
CA VAL A 70 -0.07 2.83 -3.64
C VAL A 70 -0.34 4.33 -3.48
N VAL A 71 -1.49 4.69 -2.89
CA VAL A 71 -1.82 6.10 -2.63
C VAL A 71 -0.87 6.71 -1.61
N SER A 72 -0.43 5.95 -0.60
CA SER A 72 0.55 6.42 0.39
C SER A 72 1.90 6.78 -0.24
N TYR A 73 2.41 6.01 -1.19
CA TYR A 73 3.64 6.36 -1.92
C TYR A 73 3.47 7.64 -2.75
N TYR A 74 2.34 7.80 -3.42
CA TYR A 74 2.05 9.03 -4.15
C TYR A 74 1.98 10.26 -3.22
N LEU A 75 1.29 10.14 -2.07
CA LEU A 75 1.23 11.23 -1.10
C LEU A 75 2.57 11.49 -0.41
N SER A 76 3.42 10.47 -0.27
CA SER A 76 4.80 10.64 0.20
C SER A 76 5.60 11.50 -0.77
N TYR A 77 5.47 11.27 -2.08
CA TYR A 77 6.08 12.12 -3.11
C TYR A 77 5.61 13.57 -2.98
N VAL A 78 4.30 13.81 -2.89
CA VAL A 78 3.72 15.17 -2.75
C VAL A 78 4.20 15.85 -1.47
N ALA A 79 4.29 15.10 -0.37
CA ALA A 79 4.80 15.63 0.91
C ALA A 79 6.28 16.03 0.81
N MET A 80 7.11 15.26 0.11
CA MET A 80 8.52 15.60 -0.11
C MET A 80 8.67 16.82 -1.01
N GLU A 81 7.88 16.92 -2.08
CA GLU A 81 7.83 18.10 -2.95
C GLU A 81 7.49 19.36 -2.15
N THR A 82 6.43 19.28 -1.33
CA THR A 82 6.02 20.37 -0.45
C THR A 82 7.11 20.73 0.56
N ALA A 83 7.82 19.74 1.12
CA ALA A 83 8.90 19.98 2.08
C ALA A 83 10.12 20.66 1.43
N ILE A 84 10.42 20.34 0.16
CA ILE A 84 11.47 20.99 -0.63
C ILE A 84 11.09 22.46 -0.87
N ASP A 85 9.85 22.73 -1.30
CA ASP A 85 9.37 24.10 -1.53
C ASP A 85 9.42 24.95 -0.25
N GLN A 86 8.97 24.38 0.88
CA GLN A 86 9.05 25.03 2.19
C GLN A 86 10.49 25.34 2.58
N PHE A 87 11.42 24.40 2.33
CA PHE A 87 12.83 24.60 2.61
C PHE A 87 13.46 25.68 1.72
N ASP A 88 13.20 25.64 0.41
CA ASP A 88 13.74 26.60 -0.57
C ASP A 88 13.17 28.02 -0.32
N ALA A 89 11.96 28.13 0.23
CA ALA A 89 11.36 29.38 0.66
C ALA A 89 11.85 29.88 2.04
N ASN A 90 12.75 29.16 2.72
CA ASN A 90 13.20 29.41 4.10
C ASN A 90 12.03 29.45 5.11
N GLU A 91 10.96 28.69 4.86
CA GLU A 91 9.84 28.57 5.79
C GLU A 91 10.21 27.64 6.95
N THR A 92 9.66 27.93 8.13
CA THR A 92 9.74 27.05 9.30
C THR A 92 8.35 26.53 9.65
N PRO A 93 7.77 25.67 8.79
CA PRO A 93 6.42 25.19 8.98
C PRO A 93 6.33 24.34 10.25
N SER A 94 5.23 24.49 10.99
CA SER A 94 4.90 23.60 12.11
C SER A 94 4.65 22.16 11.65
N GLN A 95 4.47 21.95 10.35
CA GLN A 95 4.27 20.65 9.71
C GLN A 95 4.98 20.57 8.35
N PRO A 96 6.21 20.04 8.34
CA PRO A 96 6.93 19.74 7.11
C PRO A 96 6.15 18.78 6.20
N GLY A 97 6.11 19.08 4.90
CA GLY A 97 5.40 18.27 3.91
C GLY A 97 3.86 18.35 3.98
N GLY A 98 3.34 19.23 4.84
CA GLY A 98 1.94 19.60 4.88
C GLY A 98 0.97 18.43 5.11
N ILE A 99 -0.26 18.60 4.63
CA ILE A 99 -1.39 17.68 4.86
C ILE A 99 -1.12 16.29 4.25
N ALA A 100 -0.40 16.23 3.13
CA ALA A 100 -0.03 14.97 2.47
C ALA A 100 0.77 14.03 3.39
N ALA A 101 1.66 14.57 4.22
CA ALA A 101 2.42 13.79 5.20
C ALA A 101 1.51 13.11 6.24
N ARG A 102 0.45 13.79 6.71
CA ARG A 102 -0.52 13.21 7.67
C ARG A 102 -1.32 12.08 7.04
N PHE A 103 -1.81 12.27 5.82
CA PHE A 103 -2.56 11.22 5.13
C PHE A 103 -1.70 10.01 4.80
N THR A 104 -0.43 10.22 4.46
CA THR A 104 0.55 9.13 4.28
C THR A 104 0.64 8.24 5.52
N ILE A 105 0.77 8.83 6.72
CA ILE A 105 0.80 8.09 7.98
C ILE A 105 -0.49 7.30 8.21
N LEU A 106 -1.65 7.94 7.99
CA LEU A 106 -2.95 7.30 8.14
C LEU A 106 -3.11 6.12 7.18
N LEU A 107 -2.78 6.29 5.90
CA LEU A 107 -2.88 5.25 4.88
C LEU A 107 -1.97 4.06 5.16
N ASN A 108 -0.76 4.30 5.67
CA ASN A 108 0.15 3.23 6.09
C ASN A 108 -0.42 2.42 7.27
N PHE A 109 -1.10 3.08 8.20
CA PHE A 109 -1.77 2.37 9.30
C PHE A 109 -2.98 1.57 8.81
N VAL A 110 -3.83 2.19 7.97
CA VAL A 110 -5.00 1.54 7.37
C VAL A 110 -4.57 0.34 6.52
N SER A 111 -3.53 0.47 5.70
CA SER A 111 -3.06 -0.63 4.87
C SER A 111 -2.59 -1.81 5.69
N GLY A 112 -1.74 -1.58 6.72
CA GLY A 112 -1.30 -2.63 7.63
C GLY A 112 -2.48 -3.33 8.33
N GLY A 113 -3.46 -2.56 8.83
CA GLY A 113 -4.66 -3.10 9.46
C GLY A 113 -5.51 -3.96 8.52
N CYS A 114 -5.80 -3.43 7.32
CA CYS A 114 -6.55 -4.16 6.30
C CYS A 114 -5.81 -5.43 5.84
N PHE A 115 -4.49 -5.39 5.70
CA PHE A 115 -3.70 -6.56 5.33
C PHE A 115 -3.85 -7.71 6.34
N VAL A 116 -3.70 -7.39 7.63
CA VAL A 116 -3.84 -8.36 8.73
C VAL A 116 -5.26 -8.93 8.78
N LEU A 117 -6.29 -8.08 8.67
CA LEU A 117 -7.68 -8.54 8.61
C LEU A 117 -7.92 -9.50 7.43
N GLY A 118 -7.37 -9.18 6.26
CA GLY A 118 -7.44 -10.04 5.09
C GLY A 118 -6.85 -11.43 5.36
N ILE A 119 -5.69 -11.50 6.01
CA ILE A 119 -5.07 -12.78 6.42
C ILE A 119 -5.99 -13.57 7.36
N VAL A 120 -6.57 -12.92 8.37
CA VAL A 120 -7.47 -13.58 9.33
C VAL A 120 -8.67 -14.21 8.62
N PHE A 121 -9.33 -13.47 7.74
CA PHE A 121 -10.45 -13.98 6.94
C PHE A 121 -10.04 -15.14 6.03
N PHE A 122 -8.87 -15.04 5.39
CA PHE A 122 -8.37 -16.09 4.52
C PHE A 122 -8.02 -17.38 5.27
N VAL A 123 -7.35 -17.27 6.42
CA VAL A 123 -7.04 -18.43 7.30
C VAL A 123 -8.33 -19.10 7.76
N PHE A 124 -9.34 -18.30 8.15
CA PHE A 124 -10.65 -18.83 8.52
C PHE A 124 -11.33 -19.57 7.35
N PHE A 125 -11.27 -19.04 6.14
CA PHE A 125 -11.77 -19.70 4.94
C PHE A 125 -11.05 -21.03 4.67
N VAL A 126 -9.71 -21.04 4.69
CA VAL A 126 -8.89 -22.23 4.43
C VAL A 126 -9.16 -23.34 5.45
N LYS A 127 -9.21 -23.00 6.74
CA LYS A 127 -9.52 -23.96 7.81
C LYS A 127 -10.81 -24.73 7.55
N ASN A 128 -11.84 -24.05 7.03
CA ASN A 128 -13.15 -24.64 6.81
C ASN A 128 -13.29 -25.40 5.47
N ASN A 129 -12.32 -25.30 4.57
CA ASN A 129 -12.42 -25.87 3.21
C ASN A 129 -11.31 -26.87 2.86
N VAL A 130 -10.12 -26.75 3.46
CA VAL A 130 -8.95 -27.59 3.14
C VAL A 130 -8.72 -28.68 4.20
N GLY A 131 -9.39 -28.62 5.35
CA GLY A 131 -9.37 -29.69 6.36
C GLY A 131 -7.98 -29.92 6.96
N ILE A 132 -7.33 -28.85 7.43
CA ILE A 132 -6.16 -28.96 8.31
C ILE A 132 -6.65 -29.19 9.75
#